data_AF-A0A4U6V848-F1
#
_entry.id   AF-A0A4U6V848-F1
#
_cell.length_a   1.000
_cell.length_b   1.000
_cell.length_c   1.000
_cell.angle_alpha   90.00
_cell.angle_beta   90.00
_cell.angle_gamma   90.00
#
_symmetry.space_group_name_H-M   'P 1'
#
loop_
_entity.id
_entity.type
_entity.pdbx_description
1 polymer ?
#
loop_
_entity_poly.entity_id
_entity_poly.type
_entity_poly.pdbx_seq_one_letter_code
_entity_poly.pdbx_strand_id
1 'polypeptide(L)'
;MNKMELHFSTICVPWVVVDAPISKALTKLWELTGRLPSWAYVHAGDELELDVTKSPFLKHAYDVLGFHNLETCLHLLDGRDGAAGAFRPGARRDRALVNKTSGMLRDEARIPAWWYLPANKGLVRDALGRWVVAEREHDDLPMPDDRLPLSELH
;
A
#
# COMPACT_ATOMS: atom_id res chain seq x y z
N MET A 1 -12.61 -14.93 10.94
CA MET A 1 -13.23 -13.66 10.49
C MET A 1 -12.11 -12.66 10.44
N ASN A 2 -11.48 -12.50 9.28
CA ASN A 2 -10.22 -11.77 9.14
C ASN A 2 -10.56 -10.35 8.69
N LYS A 3 -10.87 -9.48 9.66
CA LYS A 3 -10.90 -8.03 9.45
C LYS A 3 -9.46 -7.57 9.39
N MET A 4 -9.07 -6.81 8.37
CA MET A 4 -7.72 -6.30 8.29
C MET A 4 -7.71 -4.79 8.16
N GLU A 5 -7.18 -4.16 9.20
CA GLU A 5 -7.05 -2.71 9.33
C GLU A 5 -5.68 -2.30 8.77
N LEU A 6 -5.69 -1.35 7.83
CA LEU A 6 -4.50 -0.90 7.11
C LEU A 6 -3.70 0.08 7.98
N HIS A 7 -2.71 -0.42 8.71
CA HIS A 7 -1.69 0.43 9.35
C HIS A 7 -0.44 0.52 8.46
N PHE A 8 -0.19 1.70 7.87
CA PHE A 8 1.15 2.05 7.40
C PHE A 8 2.04 2.28 8.64
N SER A 9 2.73 1.23 9.09
CA SER A 9 3.74 1.33 10.15
C SER A 9 4.96 0.49 9.80
N THR A 10 6.07 1.17 9.57
CA THR A 10 7.38 0.59 9.37
C THR A 10 7.81 -0.14 10.66
N ILE A 11 8.10 -1.44 10.54
CA ILE A 11 8.72 -2.34 11.53
C ILE A 11 7.76 -2.88 12.63
N CYS A 12 7.51 -4.18 12.51
CA CYS A 12 6.76 -5.07 13.42
C CYS A 12 7.15 -4.98 14.91
N VAL A 13 6.14 -4.84 15.75
CA VAL A 13 5.96 -5.66 16.96
C VAL A 13 4.65 -6.45 16.82
N PRO A 14 4.58 -7.75 17.18
CA PRO A 14 3.40 -8.58 16.94
C PRO A 14 2.15 -8.06 17.67
N TRP A 15 1.06 -7.90 16.93
CA TRP A 15 -0.16 -7.18 17.28
C TRP A 15 -1.07 -7.84 18.34
N VAL A 16 -0.71 -9.00 18.92
CA VAL A 16 -1.61 -9.73 19.85
C VAL A 16 -1.65 -9.12 21.27
N VAL A 17 -0.79 -8.15 21.61
CA VAL A 17 -0.66 -7.67 23.01
C VAL A 17 -1.18 -6.25 23.25
N VAL A 18 -1.49 -5.45 22.23
CA VAL A 18 -1.70 -4.02 22.42
C VAL A 18 -2.88 -3.51 21.61
N ASP A 19 -4.12 -3.85 21.97
CA ASP A 19 -5.25 -3.01 21.48
C ASP A 19 -6.50 -2.91 22.36
N ALA A 20 -6.72 -3.80 23.32
CA ALA A 20 -7.88 -3.65 24.21
C ALA A 20 -7.59 -2.96 25.57
N PRO A 21 -6.46 -3.21 26.27
CA PRO A 21 -6.24 -2.61 27.60
C PRO A 21 -5.48 -1.28 27.54
N ILE A 22 -4.56 -1.14 26.59
CA ILE A 22 -3.60 -0.02 26.54
C ILE A 22 -4.25 1.23 25.94
N SER A 23 -5.07 1.08 24.89
CA SER A 23 -5.84 2.18 24.29
C SER A 23 -6.77 2.84 25.31
N LYS A 24 -7.62 2.08 26.00
CA LYS A 24 -8.56 2.62 27.01
C LYS A 24 -7.88 3.25 28.22
N ALA A 25 -6.75 2.69 28.67
CA ALA A 25 -5.97 3.26 29.77
C ALA A 25 -5.31 4.58 29.36
N LEU A 26 -4.77 4.66 28.13
CA LEU A 26 -4.21 5.89 27.56
C LEU A 26 -5.29 6.95 27.33
N THR A 27 -6.48 6.57 26.85
CA THR A 27 -7.63 7.47 26.69
C THR A 27 -8.05 8.06 28.05
N LYS A 28 -8.17 7.23 29.09
CA LYS A 28 -8.47 7.71 30.46
C LYS A 28 -7.36 8.59 31.04
N LEU A 29 -6.09 8.28 30.76
CA LEU A 29 -4.96 9.10 31.22
C LEU A 29 -4.97 10.46 30.54
N TRP A 30 -5.27 10.53 29.23
CA TRP A 30 -5.48 11.79 28.50
C TRP A 30 -6.61 12.60 29.13
N GLU A 31 -7.79 12.00 29.33
CA GLU A 31 -8.95 12.68 29.94
C GLU A 31 -8.62 13.30 31.30
N LEU A 32 -7.72 12.68 32.07
CA LEU A 32 -7.26 13.17 33.38
C LEU A 32 -6.17 14.25 33.31
N THR A 33 -5.20 14.15 32.40
CA THR A 33 -4.05 15.06 32.34
C THR A 33 -4.25 16.22 31.36
N GLY A 34 -5.26 16.15 30.48
CA GLY A 34 -5.52 17.13 29.42
C GLY A 34 -4.40 17.20 28.37
N ARG A 35 -3.42 16.30 28.41
CA ARG A 35 -2.24 16.29 27.53
C ARG A 35 -1.78 14.87 27.24
N LEU A 36 -1.57 14.60 25.95
CA LEU A 36 -0.87 13.41 25.49
C LEU A 36 0.60 13.43 25.95
N PRO A 37 1.17 12.26 26.27
CA PRO A 37 2.62 12.13 26.35
C PRO A 37 3.26 12.60 25.02
N SER A 38 4.40 13.28 25.08
CA SER A 38 5.09 13.80 23.88
C SER A 38 5.55 12.72 22.89
N TRP A 39 5.59 11.46 23.32
CA TRP A 39 5.94 10.29 22.52
C TRP A 39 4.72 9.56 21.96
N ALA A 40 3.50 9.95 22.34
CA ALA A 40 2.29 9.26 21.93
C ALA A 40 1.91 9.67 20.50
N TYR A 41 1.69 8.66 19.66
CA TYR A 41 1.18 8.84 18.31
C TYR A 41 -0.35 8.94 18.34
N VAL A 42 -0.90 9.91 17.60
CA VAL A 42 -2.34 10.09 17.45
C VAL A 42 -2.68 10.18 15.97
N HIS A 43 -3.62 9.36 15.54
CA HIS A 43 -4.16 9.41 14.18
C HIS A 43 -4.91 10.71 13.96
N ALA A 44 -4.70 11.35 12.81
CA ALA A 44 -5.41 12.55 12.38
C ALA A 44 -6.12 12.29 11.04
N GLY A 45 -7.30 12.90 10.87
CA GLY A 45 -8.15 12.71 9.69
C GLY A 45 -9.23 11.64 9.89
N ASP A 46 -9.96 11.36 8.82
CA ASP A 46 -11.02 10.35 8.80
C ASP A 46 -10.44 8.98 8.38
N GLU A 47 -10.87 7.93 9.08
CA GLU A 47 -10.44 6.57 8.78
C GLU A 47 -11.19 6.00 7.56
N LEU A 48 -10.44 5.43 6.63
CA LEU A 48 -10.98 4.70 5.48
C LEU A 48 -10.63 3.22 5.58
N GLU A 49 -11.58 2.42 6.04
CA GLU A 49 -11.44 0.97 6.08
C GLU A 49 -11.54 0.35 4.66
N LEU A 50 -10.55 -0.46 4.29
CA LEU A 50 -10.53 -1.28 3.08
C LEU A 50 -10.41 -2.76 3.47
N ASP A 51 -11.39 -3.55 3.07
CA ASP A 51 -11.46 -4.98 3.40
C ASP A 51 -11.20 -5.82 2.15
N VAL A 52 -10.05 -6.51 2.14
CA VAL A 52 -9.63 -7.41 1.06
C VAL A 52 -10.64 -8.52 0.77
N THR A 53 -11.43 -8.91 1.78
CA THR A 53 -12.40 -9.99 1.65
C THR A 53 -13.60 -9.61 0.81
N LYS A 54 -13.86 -8.30 0.64
CA LYS A 54 -14.96 -7.77 -0.18
C LYS A 54 -14.76 -8.01 -1.67
N SER A 55 -13.51 -8.00 -2.13
CA SER A 55 -13.20 -8.20 -3.54
C SER A 55 -13.29 -9.68 -3.92
N PRO A 56 -14.13 -10.06 -4.90
CA PRO A 56 -14.20 -11.46 -5.37
C PRO A 56 -12.95 -11.87 -6.19
N PHE A 57 -12.10 -10.90 -6.55
CA PHE A 57 -10.92 -11.10 -7.39
C PHE A 57 -9.64 -11.35 -6.60
N LEU A 58 -9.62 -11.03 -5.30
CA LEU A 58 -8.45 -11.18 -4.44
C LEU A 58 -8.46 -12.53 -3.73
N LYS A 59 -7.28 -13.01 -3.38
CA LYS A 59 -7.09 -14.16 -2.49
C LYS A 59 -7.45 -13.76 -1.06
N HIS A 60 -8.06 -14.68 -0.33
CA HIS A 60 -8.40 -14.54 1.09
C HIS A 60 -7.35 -15.15 2.03
N ALA A 61 -6.19 -15.56 1.48
CA ALA A 61 -5.07 -16.06 2.26
C ALA A 61 -4.36 -14.91 3.00
N TYR A 62 -3.69 -15.24 4.10
CA TYR A 62 -2.93 -14.27 4.88
C TYR A 62 -1.65 -13.85 4.13
N ASP A 63 -1.62 -12.62 3.61
CA ASP A 63 -0.47 -12.02 2.90
C ASP A 63 -0.28 -10.55 3.29
N VAL A 64 0.46 -10.32 4.38
CA VAL A 64 0.73 -8.98 4.94
C VAL A 64 1.28 -8.03 3.88
N LEU A 65 2.23 -8.48 3.06
CA LEU A 65 2.85 -7.63 2.03
C LEU A 65 1.86 -7.29 0.92
N GLY A 66 1.07 -8.26 0.49
CA GLY A 66 0.03 -8.08 -0.52
C GLY A 66 -1.09 -7.13 -0.07
N PHE A 67 -1.39 -7.10 1.22
CA PHE A 67 -2.38 -6.19 1.78
C PHE A 67 -1.89 -4.75 1.91
N HIS A 68 -0.60 -4.54 2.18
CA HIS A 68 0.03 -3.22 2.16
C HIS A 68 0.43 -2.75 0.75
N ASN A 69 0.16 -3.56 -0.28
CA ASN A 69 0.44 -3.18 -1.64
C ASN A 69 -0.50 -2.05 -2.09
N LEU A 70 0.08 -0.97 -2.61
CA LEU A 70 -0.68 0.19 -3.07
C LEU A 70 -1.71 -0.17 -4.16
N GLU A 71 -1.36 -1.08 -5.08
CA GLU A 71 -2.27 -1.50 -6.15
C GLU A 71 -3.46 -2.30 -5.61
N THR A 72 -3.25 -3.11 -4.56
CA THR A 72 -4.34 -3.77 -3.82
C THR A 72 -5.26 -2.74 -3.16
N CYS A 73 -4.70 -1.73 -2.49
CA CYS A 73 -5.49 -0.66 -1.86
C CYS A 73 -6.31 0.13 -2.90
N LEU A 74 -5.69 0.51 -4.02
CA LEU A 74 -6.38 1.24 -5.09
C LEU A 74 -7.46 0.39 -5.77
N HIS A 75 -7.25 -0.92 -5.91
CA HIS A 75 -8.28 -1.85 -6.38
C HIS A 75 -9.48 -1.92 -5.43
N LEU A 76 -9.24 -1.98 -4.12
CA LEU A 76 -10.32 -1.99 -3.12
C LEU A 76 -11.05 -0.64 -3.06
N LEU A 77 -10.31 0.47 -3.14
CA LEU A 77 -10.88 1.81 -3.20
C LEU A 77 -11.78 1.98 -4.42
N ASP A 78 -11.29 1.57 -5.60
CA ASP A 78 -12.06 1.57 -6.84
C ASP A 78 -13.21 0.56 -6.82
N GLY A 79 -13.21 -0.41 -5.92
CA GLY A 79 -14.31 -1.35 -5.72
C GLY A 79 -15.33 -0.93 -4.67
N ARG A 80 -15.03 0.09 -3.87
CA ARG A 80 -15.76 0.37 -2.63
C ARG A 80 -17.11 1.02 -2.91
N ASP A 81 -18.16 0.47 -2.29
CA ASP A 81 -19.52 1.01 -2.30
C ASP A 81 -20.00 1.29 -0.86
N GLY A 82 -19.27 2.15 -0.15
CA GLY A 82 -19.46 2.39 1.27
C GLY A 82 -18.82 1.33 2.18
N ALA A 83 -18.99 1.49 3.51
CA ALA A 83 -18.33 0.63 4.49
C ALA A 83 -18.92 -0.79 4.57
N ALA A 84 -20.25 -0.90 4.52
CA ALA A 84 -20.94 -2.19 4.56
C ALA A 84 -21.20 -2.80 3.17
N GLY A 85 -20.95 -2.03 2.10
CA GLY A 85 -21.27 -2.42 0.74
C GLY A 85 -20.50 -3.65 0.25
N ALA A 86 -21.03 -4.23 -0.83
CA ALA A 86 -20.31 -5.21 -1.62
C ALA A 86 -19.31 -4.52 -2.54
N PHE A 87 -18.40 -5.30 -3.13
CA PHE A 87 -17.52 -4.77 -4.17
C PHE A 87 -18.35 -4.40 -5.40
N ARG A 88 -18.25 -3.16 -5.85
CA ARG A 88 -19.08 -2.61 -6.92
C ARG A 88 -18.79 -3.30 -8.26
N PRO A 89 -19.80 -3.70 -9.04
CA PRO A 89 -19.60 -4.34 -10.34
C PRO A 89 -18.93 -3.43 -11.40
N GLY A 90 -19.01 -2.11 -11.24
CA GLY A 90 -18.53 -1.11 -12.20
C GLY A 90 -17.15 -0.53 -11.90
N ALA A 91 -16.32 -1.22 -11.10
CA ALA A 91 -14.92 -0.83 -10.88
C ALA A 91 -14.17 -0.74 -12.22
N ARG A 92 -13.46 0.37 -12.46
CA ARG A 92 -12.82 0.70 -13.75
C ARG A 92 -11.32 0.42 -13.77
N ARG A 93 -10.69 0.29 -12.60
CA ARG A 93 -9.26 0.02 -12.49
C ARG A 93 -8.96 -1.39 -12.99
N ASP A 94 -7.92 -1.52 -13.81
CA ASP A 94 -7.49 -2.83 -14.27
C ASP A 94 -6.96 -3.66 -13.10
N ARG A 95 -7.62 -4.79 -12.83
CA ARG A 95 -7.23 -5.74 -11.80
C ARG A 95 -5.81 -6.28 -11.99
N ALA A 96 -5.28 -6.32 -13.22
CA ALA A 96 -3.91 -6.80 -13.48
C ALA A 96 -2.85 -6.00 -12.72
N LEU A 97 -3.13 -4.73 -12.42
CA LEU A 97 -2.23 -3.89 -11.62
C LEU A 97 -2.03 -4.41 -10.20
N VAL A 98 -3.01 -5.11 -9.61
CA VAL A 98 -2.86 -5.73 -8.29
C VAL A 98 -1.62 -6.64 -8.23
N ASN A 99 -1.39 -7.43 -9.28
CA ASN A 99 -0.24 -8.34 -9.35
C ASN A 99 1.05 -7.68 -9.88
N LYS A 100 1.07 -6.35 -10.10
CA LYS A 100 2.26 -5.62 -10.57
C LYS A 100 3.46 -5.93 -9.69
N THR A 101 3.29 -5.86 -8.38
CA THR A 101 4.32 -6.14 -7.36
C THR A 101 3.81 -7.03 -6.23
N SER A 102 2.75 -7.82 -6.48
CA SER A 102 2.17 -8.76 -5.52
C SER A 102 1.67 -10.04 -6.21
N GLY A 103 1.18 -10.99 -5.42
CA GLY A 103 0.49 -12.20 -5.89
C GLY A 103 -0.97 -12.31 -5.43
N MET A 104 -1.61 -11.16 -5.19
CA MET A 104 -2.91 -11.05 -4.50
C MET A 104 -4.12 -11.46 -5.32
N LEU A 105 -4.06 -11.43 -6.66
CA LEU A 105 -5.17 -11.92 -7.48
C LEU A 105 -5.32 -13.43 -7.35
N ARG A 106 -6.57 -13.91 -7.42
CA ARG A 106 -6.84 -15.35 -7.49
C ARG A 106 -6.30 -15.95 -8.79
N ASP A 107 -5.94 -17.23 -8.74
CA ASP A 107 -5.25 -17.92 -9.84
C ASP A 107 -6.16 -18.09 -11.08
N GLU A 108 -7.48 -18.06 -10.91
CA GLU A 108 -8.44 -18.09 -12.02
C GLU A 108 -8.34 -16.86 -12.93
N ALA A 109 -7.78 -15.76 -12.43
CA ALA A 109 -7.53 -14.56 -13.23
C ALA A 109 -6.42 -14.77 -14.28
N ARG A 110 -5.59 -15.82 -14.15
CA ARG A 110 -4.48 -16.16 -15.06
C ARG A 110 -3.49 -15.02 -15.31
N ILE A 111 -3.37 -14.09 -14.36
CA ILE A 111 -2.41 -12.99 -14.39
C ILE A 111 -1.21 -13.37 -13.53
N PRO A 112 0.02 -13.38 -14.08
CA PRO A 112 1.22 -13.71 -13.31
C PRO A 112 1.39 -12.78 -12.11
N ALA A 113 1.85 -13.32 -10.99
CA ALA A 113 2.24 -12.54 -9.83
C ALA A 113 3.59 -11.85 -10.06
N TRP A 114 3.81 -10.69 -9.43
CA TRP A 114 5.03 -9.87 -9.58
C TRP A 114 5.45 -9.66 -11.05
N TRP A 115 4.48 -9.41 -11.92
CA TRP A 115 4.76 -9.38 -13.36
C TRP A 115 5.59 -8.16 -13.78
N TYR A 116 5.60 -7.09 -12.97
CA TYR A 116 6.35 -5.89 -13.33
C TYR A 116 7.84 -6.12 -13.15
N LEU A 117 8.50 -6.22 -14.29
CA LEU A 117 9.94 -6.24 -14.41
C LEU A 117 10.30 -5.48 -15.68
N PRO A 118 11.26 -4.54 -15.64
CA PRO A 118 11.74 -3.89 -16.86
C PRO A 118 12.24 -4.94 -17.86
N ALA A 119 12.07 -4.66 -19.15
CA ALA A 119 12.58 -5.52 -20.21
C ALA A 119 14.05 -5.85 -19.97
N ASN A 120 14.42 -7.13 -20.09
CA ASN A 120 15.78 -7.62 -19.81
C ASN A 120 16.35 -7.19 -18.46
N LYS A 121 15.49 -7.00 -17.43
CA LYS A 121 15.88 -6.48 -16.11
C LYS A 121 16.54 -5.10 -16.15
N GLY A 122 16.22 -4.29 -17.16
CA GLY A 122 16.78 -2.96 -17.37
C GLY A 122 18.12 -2.94 -18.12
N LEU A 123 18.55 -4.08 -18.66
CA LEU A 123 19.74 -4.15 -19.50
C LEU A 123 19.42 -3.78 -20.94
N VAL A 124 20.34 -3.06 -21.57
CA VAL A 124 20.30 -2.68 -22.99
C VAL A 124 21.54 -3.22 -23.71
N ARG A 125 21.45 -3.39 -25.03
CA ARG A 125 22.60 -3.78 -25.86
C ARG A 125 23.34 -2.54 -26.34
N ASP A 126 24.64 -2.48 -26.10
CA ASP A 126 25.50 -1.42 -26.64
C ASP A 126 25.82 -1.63 -28.14
N ALA A 127 26.56 -0.70 -28.75
CA ALA A 127 26.97 -0.77 -30.15
C ALA A 127 27.88 -1.98 -30.47
N LEU A 128 28.49 -2.60 -29.46
CA LEU A 128 29.30 -3.82 -29.58
C LEU A 128 28.47 -5.08 -29.31
N GLY A 129 27.16 -4.95 -29.08
CA GLY A 129 26.23 -6.04 -28.82
C GLY A 129 26.28 -6.61 -27.39
N ARG A 130 26.99 -5.95 -26.47
CA ARG A 130 27.14 -6.36 -25.06
C ARG A 130 25.96 -5.88 -24.23
N TRP A 131 25.54 -6.66 -23.25
CA TRP A 131 24.51 -6.23 -22.30
C TRP A 131 25.12 -5.31 -21.24
N VAL A 132 24.61 -4.08 -21.16
CA VAL A 132 25.05 -3.05 -20.22
C VAL A 132 23.86 -2.51 -19.45
N VAL A 133 24.11 -1.95 -18.27
CA VAL A 133 23.10 -1.21 -17.51
C VAL A 133 22.78 0.07 -18.27
N ALA A 134 21.50 0.36 -18.50
CA ALA A 134 21.09 1.62 -19.11
C ALA A 134 21.58 2.81 -18.28
N GLU A 135 22.05 3.86 -18.94
CA GLU A 135 22.25 5.14 -18.27
C GLU A 135 20.92 5.63 -17.71
N ARG A 136 20.96 6.21 -16.50
CA ARG A 136 19.76 6.82 -15.92
C ARG A 136 19.45 8.09 -16.70
N GLU A 137 18.16 8.39 -16.83
CA GLU A 137 17.74 9.69 -17.33
C GLU A 137 18.29 10.79 -16.41
N HIS A 138 18.54 11.97 -16.96
CA HIS A 138 19.08 13.10 -16.21
C HIS A 138 18.26 13.38 -14.94
N ASP A 139 16.93 13.29 -15.04
CA ASP A 139 15.99 13.58 -13.96
C ASP A 139 15.95 12.50 -12.86
N ASP A 140 16.49 11.30 -13.13
CA ASP A 140 16.62 10.21 -12.15
C ASP A 140 17.93 10.30 -11.35
N LEU A 141 18.80 11.27 -11.66
CA LEU A 141 20.05 11.48 -10.95
C LEU A 141 19.79 12.31 -9.68
N PRO A 142 20.37 11.93 -8.53
CA PRO A 142 20.24 12.74 -7.33
C PRO A 142 20.93 14.08 -7.53
N MET A 143 20.16 15.17 -7.50
CA MET A 143 20.68 16.53 -7.58
C MET A 143 20.86 17.12 -6.17
N PRO A 144 22.02 17.72 -5.86
CA PRO A 144 22.17 18.48 -4.63
C PRO A 144 21.21 19.68 -4.64
N ASP A 145 20.45 19.87 -3.55
CA ASP A 145 19.53 21.00 -3.36
C ASP A 145 18.33 21.01 -4.34
N ASP A 146 17.71 19.84 -4.56
CA ASP A 146 16.37 19.70 -5.18
C ASP A 146 15.30 20.43 -4.35
N ARG A 147 15.28 21.76 -4.46
CA ARG A 147 14.16 22.59 -4.04
C ARG A 147 13.19 22.63 -5.20
N LEU A 148 12.15 21.80 -5.13
CA LEU A 148 10.98 21.93 -6.01
C LEU A 148 10.48 23.39 -5.91
N PRO A 149 10.55 24.19 -6.99
CA PRO A 149 10.03 25.54 -6.99
C PRO A 149 8.53 25.45 -6.70
N LEU A 150 8.04 26.23 -5.73
CA LEU A 150 6.61 26.23 -5.36
C LEU A 150 5.67 26.51 -6.54
N SER A 151 6.16 27.13 -7.61
CA SER A 151 5.44 27.38 -8.86
C SER A 151 5.09 26.10 -9.65
N GLU A 152 5.77 24.98 -9.39
CA GLU A 152 5.53 23.71 -10.10
C GLU A 152 4.61 22.73 -9.33
N LEU A 153 4.10 23.11 -8.16
CA LEU A 153 3.18 22.30 -7.34
C LEU A 153 1.68 22.54 -7.65
N HIS A 154 1.34 22.97 -8.86
CA HIS A 154 -0.02 23.35 -9.26
C HIS A 154 -0.85 22.22 -9.88
#